data_AF-A0A822FGV1-F1
#
_entry.id   AF-A0A822FGV1-F1
#
_cell.length_a   1.000
_cell.length_b   1.000
_cell.length_c   1.000
_cell.angle_alpha   90.00
_cell.angle_beta   90.00
_cell.angle_gamma   90.00
#
_symmetry.space_group_name_H-M   'P 1'
#
loop_
_entity.id
_entity.type
_entity.pdbx_description
1 polymer ?
#
loop_
_entity_poly.entity_id
_entity_poly.type
_entity_poly.pdbx_seq_one_letter_code
_entity_poly.pdbx_strand_id
1 'polypeptide(L)' 'GDRGFVQIVRTHDLQPVYAYPQCDASIRSLAITHDQK' A
#
# COMPACT_ATOMS: atom_id res chain seq x y z
N GLY A 1 1.68 -8.76 -1.62
CA GLY A 1 2.89 -8.04 -2.04
C GLY A 1 4.09 -8.88 -1.72
N ASP A 2 4.65 -9.57 -2.72
CA ASP A 2 5.68 -10.61 -2.49
C ASP A 2 6.99 -10.04 -1.94
N ARG A 3 7.29 -8.78 -2.25
CA ARG A 3 8.46 -8.04 -1.74
C ARG A 3 8.23 -7.29 -0.42
N GLY A 4 7.12 -7.56 0.27
CA GLY A 4 6.80 -6.88 1.54
C GLY A 4 6.60 -5.36 1.41
N PHE A 5 6.27 -4.87 0.21
CA PHE A 5 6.13 -3.44 -0.09
C PHE A 5 4.71 -3.11 -0.55
N VAL A 6 4.19 -1.97 -0.08
CA VAL A 6 2.88 -1.42 -0.46
C VAL A 6 3.01 0.06 -0.73
N GLN A 7 2.45 0.49 -1.86
CA GLN A 7 2.27 1.89 -2.22
C GLN A 7 0.80 2.19 -2.47
N ILE A 8 0.37 3.37 -2.05
CA ILE A 8 -0.93 3.94 -2.36
C ILE A 8 -0.75 4.82 -3.59
N VAL A 9 -1.57 4.60 -4.62
CA VAL A 9 -1.57 5.38 -5.86
C VAL A 9 -2.92 6.02 -6.07
N ARG A 10 -2.94 7.19 -6.72
CA ARG A 10 -4.17 7.82 -7.19
C ARG A 10 -4.75 7.00 -8.34
N THR A 11 -6.07 6.80 -8.34
CA THR A 11 -6.72 5.95 -9.34
C THR A 11 -6.78 6.56 -10.74
N HIS A 12 -6.79 7.90 -10.86
CA HIS A 12 -6.97 8.58 -12.15
C HIS A 12 -5.68 8.79 -12.96
N ASP A 13 -4.52 8.84 -12.30
CA ASP A 13 -3.22 9.07 -12.96
C ASP A 13 -2.11 8.13 -12.47
N LEU A 14 -2.44 7.18 -11.59
CA LEU A 14 -1.54 6.17 -11.01
C LEU A 14 -0.31 6.77 -10.31
N GLN A 15 -0.34 8.05 -9.97
CA GLN A 15 0.74 8.71 -9.27
C GLN A 15 0.80 8.25 -7.80
N PRO A 16 1.99 7.98 -7.25
CA PRO A 16 2.15 7.56 -5.87
C PRO A 16 1.76 8.69 -4.90
N VAL A 17 1.01 8.33 -3.86
CA VAL A 17 0.58 9.21 -2.76
C VAL A 17 1.40 8.93 -1.52
N TYR A 18 1.62 7.64 -1.23
CA TYR A 18 2.32 7.20 -0.03
C TYR A 18 2.92 5.81 -0.24
N ALA A 19 4.02 5.52 0.45
CA ALA A 19 4.64 4.21 0.47
C ALA A 19 4.88 3.78 1.92
N TYR A 20 4.39 2.60 2.27
CA TYR A 20 4.66 2.02 3.59
C TYR A 20 6.08 1.46 3.63
N PRO A 21 6.72 1.42 4.82
CA PRO A 21 8.02 0.78 4.99
C PRO A 21 8.00 -0.66 4.48
N GLN A 22 9.12 -1.10 3.92
CA GLN A 22 9.26 -2.48 3.49
C GLN A 22 9.28 -3.42 4.71
N CYS A 23 8.52 -4.50 4.63
CA CYS A 23 8.57 -5.61 5.57
C CYS A 23 9.51 -6.70 5.06
N ASP A 24 10.13 -7.43 5.99
CA ASP A 24 10.96 -8.61 5.67
C ASP A 24 10.14 -9.82 5.19
N ALA A 25 8.82 -9.73 5.28
CA ALA A 25 7.88 -10.78 4.90
C ALA A 25 6.88 -10.31 3.84
N SER A 26 6.34 -11.26 3.06
CA SER A 26 5.32 -10.97 2.06
C SER A 26 3.99 -10.54 2.70
N ILE A 27 3.37 -9.51 2.12
CA ILE A 27 2.08 -8.99 2.57
C ILE A 27 0.95 -9.84 1.95
N ARG A 28 0.10 -10.42 2.80
CA ARG A 28 -0.97 -11.36 2.39
C ARG A 28 -2.35 -10.73 2.33
N SER A 29 -2.60 -9.69 3.11
CA SER A 29 -3.88 -8.99 3.15
C SER A 29 -3.66 -7.50 3.43
N LEU A 30 -4.63 -6.70 3.00
CA LEU A 30 -4.71 -5.26 3.24
C LEU A 30 -6.16 -4.91 3.53
N ALA A 31 -6.39 -4.00 4.46
CA ALA A 31 -7.70 -3.46 4.77
C ALA A 31 -7.58 -1.93 4.89
N ILE A 32 -8.63 -1.23 4.49
CA ILE A 32 -8.72 0.22 4.59
C ILE A 32 -9.77 0.53 5.64
N THR A 33 -9.42 1.36 6.61
CA THR A 33 -10.37 1.82 7.63
C THR A 33 -11.38 2.77 7.01
N HIS A 34 -12.55 2.92 7.64
CA HIS A 34 -13.62 3.76 7.10
C HIS A 34 -13.20 5.23 6.93
N ASP A 35 -12.31 5.72 7.79
CA ASP A 35 -11.75 7.07 7.73
C ASP A 35 -10.60 7.22 6.73
N GLN A 36 -10.17 6.13 6.10
CA GLN A 36 -9.13 6.09 5.07
C GLN A 36 -7.84 6.85 5.47
N LYS A 37 -7.51 6.84 6.76
CA LYS A 37 -6.32 7.48 7.32
C LYS A 37 -5.10 6.57 7.26
#